data_AF-A0A8B5RQ74-F1
#
_entry.id   AF-A0A8B5RQ74-F1
#
_cell.length_a   1.000
_cell.length_b   1.000
_cell.length_c   1.000
_cell.angle_alpha   90.00
_cell.angle_beta   90.00
_cell.angle_gamma   90.00
#
_symmetry.space_group_name_H-M   'P 1'
#
loop_
_entity.id
_entity.type
_entity.pdbx_description
1 polymer ?
#
loop_
_entity_poly.entity_id
_entity_poly.type
_entity_poly.pdbx_seq_one_letter_code
_entity_poly.pdbx_strand_id
1 'polypeptide(L)'
;MNEVIGNPLLDKFMKNLIIQILAMVSEQERNESKRRQAQGIKAVKEEGVYKGRPLLYSVDAKDPQKRIIYHRVVEMLEQVNTIGKEVNITRHTVHRIKQNKNI
;
A
#
# COMPACT_ATOMS: atom_id res chain seq x y z
N MET A 1 -19.77 38.95 10.13
CA MET A 1 -20.93 39.05 11.04
C MET A 1 -20.39 39.09 12.47
N ASN A 2 -20.06 40.29 12.94
CA ASN A 2 -19.66 40.54 14.32
C ASN A 2 -20.85 41.17 15.04
N GLU A 3 -21.88 40.37 15.32
CA GLU A 3 -22.76 40.68 16.43
C GLU A 3 -22.28 39.84 17.59
N VAL A 4 -21.44 40.49 18.41
CA VAL A 4 -21.05 39.97 19.72
C VAL A 4 -22.36 39.81 20.47
N ILE A 5 -22.77 38.57 20.69
CA ILE A 5 -23.77 38.25 21.71
C ILE A 5 -23.26 38.96 22.97
N GLY A 6 -23.96 39.97 23.46
CA GLY A 6 -23.45 40.91 24.48
C GLY A 6 -23.01 40.27 25.80
N ASN A 7 -23.17 38.94 25.93
CA ASN A 7 -22.65 38.12 27.01
C ASN A 7 -21.43 37.27 26.53
N PRO A 8 -20.21 37.60 26.96
CA PRO A 8 -18.98 36.85 26.65
C PRO A 8 -19.03 35.36 27.00
N LEU A 9 -19.81 34.97 28.02
CA LEU A 9 -19.98 33.57 28.41
C LEU A 9 -20.77 32.79 27.35
N LEU A 10 -21.82 33.40 26.81
CA LEU A 10 -22.66 32.79 25.78
C LEU A 10 -21.91 32.69 24.45
N ASP A 11 -21.11 33.71 24.09
CA ASP A 11 -20.25 33.66 22.91
C ASP A 11 -19.20 32.54 23.00
N LYS A 12 -18.51 32.42 24.15
CA LYS A 12 -17.56 31.32 24.40
C LYS A 12 -18.23 29.95 24.34
N PHE A 13 -19.42 29.82 24.93
CA PHE A 13 -20.18 28.59 24.90
C PHE A 13 -20.54 28.17 23.46
N MET A 14 -21.09 29.09 22.66
CA MET A 14 -21.47 28.81 21.28
C MET A 14 -20.25 28.43 20.42
N LYS A 15 -19.12 29.13 20.57
CA LYS A 15 -17.88 28.78 19.86
C LYS A 15 -17.39 27.37 20.22
N ASN A 16 -17.39 27.02 21.51
CA ASN A 16 -16.97 25.68 21.95
C ASN A 16 -17.91 24.59 21.41
N LEU A 17 -19.22 24.83 21.41
CA LEU A 17 -20.19 23.89 20.88
C LEU A 17 -19.98 23.64 19.37
N ILE A 18 -19.78 24.70 18.59
CA ILE A 18 -19.50 24.58 17.15
C ILE A 18 -18.22 23.76 16.91
N ILE A 19 -17.15 24.05 17.65
CA ILE A 19 -15.88 23.30 17.53
C ILE A 19 -16.09 21.82 17.84
N GLN A 20 -16.84 21.49 18.89
CA GLN A 20 -17.13 20.11 19.27
C GLN A 20 -17.93 19.36 18.20
N ILE A 21 -18.97 20.00 17.64
CA ILE A 21 -19.76 19.40 16.56
C ILE A 21 -18.89 19.13 15.33
N LEU A 22 -18.07 20.10 14.92
CA LEU A 22 -17.17 19.93 13.76
C LEU A 22 -16.14 18.82 13.99
N ALA A 23 -15.59 18.72 15.21
CA ALA A 23 -14.68 17.64 15.58
C ALA A 23 -15.36 16.26 15.49
N MET A 24 -16.57 16.15 16.03
CA MET A 24 -17.36 14.92 16.00
C MET A 24 -17.69 14.49 14.57
N VAL A 25 -18.18 15.41 13.72
CA VAL A 25 -18.48 15.12 12.31
C VAL A 25 -17.22 14.70 11.57
N SER A 26 -16.10 15.39 11.78
CA SER A 26 -14.82 15.04 11.15
C SER A 26 -14.34 13.64 11.54
N GLU A 27 -14.51 13.24 12.80
CA GLU A 27 -14.18 11.90 13.27
C GLU A 27 -15.11 10.84 12.64
N GLN A 28 -16.41 11.11 12.60
CA GLN A 28 -17.39 10.24 11.98
C GLN A 28 -17.09 10.01 10.50
N GLU A 29 -16.77 11.06 9.73
CA GLU A 29 -16.42 10.96 8.31
C GLU A 29 -15.15 10.11 8.08
N ARG A 30 -14.12 10.29 8.92
CA ARG A 30 -12.90 9.48 8.87
C ARG A 30 -13.19 8.00 9.12
N ASN A 31 -14.01 7.70 10.12
CA ASN A 31 -14.38 6.33 10.47
C ASN A 31 -15.22 5.69 9.37
N GLU A 32 -16.17 6.46 8.83
CA GLU A 32 -17.05 6.01 7.76
C GLU A 32 -16.28 5.73 6.47
N SER A 33 -15.28 6.55 6.13
CA SER A 33 -14.39 6.32 4.98
C SER A 33 -13.61 5.00 5.12
N LYS A 34 -13.05 4.74 6.31
CA LYS A 34 -12.38 3.46 6.60
C LYS A 34 -13.34 2.28 6.55
N ARG A 35 -14.57 2.44 7.06
CA ARG A 35 -15.62 1.42 7.02
C ARG A 35 -15.94 1.01 5.59
N ARG A 36 -16.17 1.97 4.70
CA ARG A 36 -16.45 1.71 3.27
C ARG A 36 -15.26 1.07 2.57
N GLN A 37 -14.04 1.54 2.85
CA GLN A 37 -12.83 0.91 2.31
C GLN A 37 -12.69 -0.55 2.76
N ALA A 38 -12.94 -0.84 4.04
CA ALA A 38 -12.90 -2.19 4.57
C ALA A 38 -13.97 -3.10 3.94
N GLN A 39 -15.19 -2.59 3.73
CA GLN A 39 -16.25 -3.31 3.02
C GLN A 39 -15.83 -3.63 1.57
N GLY A 40 -15.29 -2.67 0.85
CA GLY A 40 -14.80 -2.89 -0.52
C GLY A 40 -13.65 -3.89 -0.58
N ILE A 41 -12.67 -3.79 0.32
CA ILE A 41 -11.56 -4.76 0.42
C ILE A 41 -12.09 -6.16 0.72
N LYS A 42 -13.09 -6.28 1.61
CA LYS A 42 -13.69 -7.56 1.96
C LYS A 42 -14.34 -8.21 0.72
N ALA A 43 -15.14 -7.46 -0.02
CA ALA A 43 -15.77 -7.96 -1.25
C ALA A 43 -14.72 -8.43 -2.29
N VAL A 44 -13.70 -7.62 -2.57
CA VAL A 44 -12.62 -7.94 -3.54
C VAL A 44 -11.81 -9.17 -3.09
N LYS A 45 -11.62 -9.34 -1.78
CA LYS A 45 -10.94 -10.54 -1.23
C LYS A 45 -11.81 -11.79 -1.34
N GLU A 46 -13.11 -11.68 -1.11
CA GLU A 46 -14.08 -12.78 -1.29
C GLU A 46 -14.16 -13.23 -2.75
N GLU A 47 -14.06 -12.29 -3.69
CA GLU A 47 -13.96 -12.58 -5.14
C GLU A 47 -12.59 -13.17 -5.55
N GLY A 48 -11.60 -13.20 -4.66
CA GLY A 48 -10.26 -13.74 -4.95
C GLY A 48 -9.41 -12.87 -5.91
N VAL A 49 -9.80 -11.62 -6.14
CA VAL A 49 -9.11 -10.70 -7.06
C VAL A 49 -7.74 -10.28 -6.52
N TYR A 50 -7.62 -10.09 -5.21
CA TYR A 50 -6.36 -9.66 -4.59
C TYR A 50 -5.36 -10.83 -4.46
N LYS A 51 -4.31 -10.81 -5.30
CA LYS A 51 -3.25 -11.84 -5.35
C LYS A 51 -1.91 -11.38 -4.74
N GLY A 52 -1.93 -10.31 -3.95
CA GLY A 52 -0.73 -9.73 -3.35
C GLY A 52 0.16 -8.99 -4.35
N ARG A 53 1.45 -8.86 -4.02
CA ARG A 53 2.43 -8.17 -4.87
C ARG A 53 2.84 -9.09 -6.04
N PRO A 54 2.77 -8.61 -7.30
CA PRO A 54 3.22 -9.39 -8.44
C PRO A 54 4.72 -9.67 -8.37
N LEU A 55 5.17 -10.73 -9.04
CA LEU A 55 6.58 -11.09 -9.11
C LEU A 55 7.39 -9.94 -9.72
N LEU A 56 8.46 -9.58 -9.00
CA LEU A 56 9.31 -8.45 -9.38
C LEU A 56 10.26 -8.79 -10.53
N TYR A 57 10.74 -10.03 -10.56
CA TYR A 57 11.62 -10.59 -11.59
C TYR A 57 10.90 -11.80 -12.20
N SER A 58 10.37 -11.60 -13.40
CA SER A 58 9.65 -12.59 -14.19
C SER A 58 9.74 -12.20 -15.67
N VAL A 59 9.38 -13.14 -16.55
CA VAL A 59 9.29 -12.88 -18.00
C VAL A 59 8.33 -11.71 -18.28
N ASP A 60 7.21 -11.66 -17.56
CA ASP A 60 6.17 -10.65 -17.73
C ASP A 60 6.26 -9.50 -16.71
N ALA A 61 7.42 -9.29 -16.08
CA ALA A 61 7.58 -8.20 -15.12
C ALA A 61 7.25 -6.85 -15.79
N LYS A 62 6.50 -5.99 -15.08
CA LYS A 62 6.08 -4.68 -15.57
C LYS A 62 7.25 -3.78 -15.99
N ASP A 63 8.39 -3.93 -15.32
CA ASP A 63 9.60 -3.16 -15.56
C ASP A 63 10.54 -3.89 -16.55
N PRO A 64 10.87 -3.28 -17.70
CA PRO A 64 11.76 -3.89 -18.69
C PRO A 64 13.14 -4.29 -18.14
N GLN A 65 13.72 -3.48 -17.26
CA GLN A 65 15.05 -3.77 -16.69
C GLN A 65 15.00 -5.05 -15.85
N LYS A 66 13.91 -5.24 -15.11
CA LYS A 66 13.74 -6.42 -14.26
C LYS A 66 13.48 -7.70 -15.06
N ARG A 67 12.92 -7.58 -16.27
CA ARG A 67 12.85 -8.70 -17.22
C ARG A 67 14.25 -9.10 -17.70
N ILE A 68 15.10 -8.13 -18.05
CA ILE A 68 16.49 -8.39 -18.46
C ILE A 68 17.26 -9.09 -17.33
N ILE A 69 17.13 -8.57 -16.10
CA ILE A 69 17.72 -9.19 -14.90
C ILE A 69 17.21 -10.62 -14.73
N TYR A 70 15.91 -10.88 -14.88
CA TYR A 70 15.35 -12.23 -14.80
C TYR A 70 16.01 -13.17 -15.83
N HIS A 71 16.10 -12.77 -17.10
CA HIS A 71 16.72 -13.59 -18.13
C HIS A 71 18.21 -13.84 -17.86
N ARG A 72 18.95 -12.83 -17.42
CA ARG A 72 20.35 -12.97 -17.01
C ARG A 72 20.50 -13.95 -15.84
N VAL A 73 19.59 -13.86 -14.86
CA VAL A 73 19.56 -14.77 -13.71
C VAL A 73 19.32 -16.21 -14.13
N VAL A 74 18.42 -16.41 -15.09
CA VAL A 74 18.09 -17.71 -15.66
C VAL A 74 19.24 -18.32 -16.46
N GLU A 75 20.00 -17.50 -17.19
CA GLU A 75 21.17 -17.93 -17.97
C GLU A 75 22.29 -18.47 -17.07
N MET A 76 22.52 -17.84 -15.93
CA MET A 76 23.66 -18.13 -15.04
C MET A 76 23.24 -18.85 -13.74
N LEU A 77 22.26 -19.76 -13.82
CA LEU A 77 21.76 -20.50 -12.64
C LEU A 77 22.78 -21.44 -11.99
N GLU A 78 23.86 -21.80 -12.70
CA GLU A 78 24.95 -22.62 -12.16
C GLU A 78 25.81 -21.85 -11.14
N GLN A 79 25.86 -20.51 -11.24
CA GLN A 79 26.72 -19.66 -10.42
C GLN A 79 25.91 -18.77 -9.46
N VAL A 80 25.02 -19.40 -8.66
CA VAL A 80 24.10 -18.71 -7.74
C VAL A 80 24.80 -17.75 -6.75
N ASN A 81 26.04 -18.06 -6.37
CA ASN A 81 26.78 -17.29 -5.37
C ASN A 81 27.33 -15.95 -5.90
N THR A 82 27.69 -15.89 -7.18
CA THR A 82 28.32 -14.72 -7.83
C THR A 82 27.28 -13.83 -8.48
N ILE A 83 26.25 -14.41 -9.07
CA ILE A 83 25.25 -13.69 -9.86
C ILE A 83 24.45 -12.66 -9.07
N GLY A 84 24.14 -12.94 -7.80
CA GLY A 84 23.45 -11.98 -6.94
C GLY A 84 24.27 -10.69 -6.76
N LYS A 85 25.60 -10.79 -6.75
CA LYS A 85 26.50 -9.63 -6.68
C LYS A 85 26.57 -8.89 -8.02
N GLU A 86 26.64 -9.61 -9.13
CA GLU A 86 26.73 -9.03 -10.49
C GLU A 86 25.47 -8.24 -10.85
N VAL A 87 24.30 -8.81 -10.59
CA VAL A 87 23.01 -8.22 -10.98
C VAL A 87 22.38 -7.40 -9.84
N ASN A 88 23.12 -7.22 -8.74
CA ASN A 88 22.71 -6.48 -7.55
C ASN A 88 21.34 -6.91 -6.98
N ILE A 89 21.16 -8.23 -6.80
CA ILE A 89 19.97 -8.81 -6.17
C ILE A 89 20.35 -9.76 -5.04
N THR A 90 19.50 -9.83 -4.02
CA THR A 90 19.73 -10.73 -2.87
C THR A 90 19.77 -12.19 -3.32
N ARG A 91 20.67 -12.99 -2.75
CA ARG A 91 20.77 -14.45 -2.99
C ARG A 91 19.43 -15.17 -2.84
N HIS A 92 18.62 -14.77 -1.86
CA HIS A 92 17.27 -15.31 -1.66
C HIS A 92 16.37 -15.11 -2.90
N THR A 93 16.50 -13.97 -3.58
CA THR A 93 15.75 -13.68 -4.81
C THR A 93 16.21 -14.59 -5.95
N VAL A 94 17.50 -14.85 -6.08
CA VAL A 94 18.06 -15.81 -7.04
C VAL A 94 17.51 -17.22 -6.78
N HIS A 95 17.57 -17.68 -5.53
CA HIS A 95 17.02 -18.98 -5.14
C HIS A 95 15.51 -19.08 -5.40
N ARG A 96 14.75 -18.01 -5.13
CA ARG A 96 13.31 -17.97 -5.42
C ARG A 96 13.03 -18.06 -6.93
N ILE A 97 13.83 -17.39 -7.76
CA ILE A 97 13.70 -17.49 -9.23
C ILE A 97 14.01 -18.92 -9.69
N LYS A 98 15.06 -19.54 -9.13
CA LYS A 98 15.42 -20.94 -9.39
C LYS A 98 14.28 -21.90 -9.04
N GLN A 99 13.76 -21.81 -7.80
CA GLN A 99 12.65 -22.63 -7.31
C GLN A 99 11.37 -22.45 -8.14
N ASN A 100 10.99 -21.20 -8.48
CA ASN A 100 9.80 -20.93 -9.27
C ASN A 100 9.88 -21.46 -10.71
N LYS A 101 11.09 -21.68 -11.25
CA LYS A 101 11.30 -22.27 -12.58
C LYS A 101 11.27 -23.80 -12.54
N ASN A 102 11.12 -24.43 -11.38
CA ASN A 102 11.27 -25.88 -11.16
C ASN A 102 12.62 -26.43 -11.68
N ILE A 103 13.72 -25.68 -11.44
CA ILE A 103 15.12 -26.08 -11.74
C ILE A 103 15.92 -26.13 -10.42
#